data_AF-A0A0S6UWA4-F1
#
_entry.id   AF-A0A0S6UWA4-F1
#
_cell.length_a   1.000
_cell.length_b   1.000
_cell.length_c   1.000
_cell.angle_alpha   90.00
_cell.angle_beta   90.00
_cell.angle_gamma   90.00
#
_symmetry.space_group_name_H-M   'P 1'
#
loop_
_entity.id
_entity.type
_entity.pdbx_description
1 polymer ?
#
loop_
_entity_poly.entity_id
_entity_poly.type
_entity_poly.pdbx_seq_one_letter_code
_entity_poly.pdbx_strand_id
1 'polypeptide(L)'
;MPNKWGAVLRGHEFDQQDWRDMLKPPFDPWVEVHGQDTILRSNSLDDAMSAIEVRDRFSAHIDRLNGAMLIAKQSQPLSCGSVVEFAQDGKINQTIFMKGLAPGRSKVGAMAIKLVDGKPEPELLPHASDVQNWAAIADNDDLLEDALIYFGRTSGSDAGQYPPTFWFDIYKALECLMERSGGEPKFLKLDWAPRNAIKKVKQTANWSRHARRKNERPSPASSEQEARELVARLLRRAFDGGG
;
A
#
# COMPACT_ATOMS: atom_id res chain seq x y z
N MET A 1 -2.51 -9.65 -26.35
CA MET A 1 -2.63 -8.18 -26.47
C MET A 1 -2.28 -7.64 -25.11
N PRO A 2 -1.26 -6.77 -25.00
CA PRO A 2 -0.96 -6.17 -23.72
C PRO A 2 -2.15 -5.31 -23.27
N ASN A 3 -2.41 -5.31 -21.97
CA ASN A 3 -3.37 -4.48 -21.26
C ASN A 3 -4.84 -4.83 -21.55
N LYS A 4 -5.19 -6.11 -21.59
CA LYS A 4 -6.60 -6.54 -21.78
C LYS A 4 -7.49 -6.24 -20.57
N TRP A 5 -6.93 -6.23 -19.36
CA TRP A 5 -7.70 -6.24 -18.11
C TRP A 5 -7.38 -5.07 -17.18
N GLY A 6 -8.39 -4.59 -16.46
CA GLY A 6 -8.26 -3.54 -15.45
C GLY A 6 -9.17 -3.79 -14.24
N ALA A 7 -8.93 -3.09 -13.14
CA ALA A 7 -9.83 -3.09 -11.99
C ALA A 7 -10.25 -1.68 -11.65
N VAL A 8 -11.55 -1.50 -11.46
CA VAL A 8 -12.12 -0.26 -10.97
C VAL A 8 -11.82 -0.14 -9.48
N LEU A 9 -11.11 0.93 -9.13
CA LEU A 9 -10.78 1.28 -7.76
C LEU A 9 -12.00 1.90 -7.07
N ARG A 10 -12.28 1.46 -5.85
CA ARG A 10 -13.33 2.01 -4.99
C ARG A 10 -12.74 2.47 -3.67
N GLY A 11 -13.17 3.64 -3.24
CA GLY A 11 -12.72 4.32 -2.02
C GLY A 11 -12.93 5.82 -2.17
N HIS A 12 -12.35 6.61 -1.27
CA HIS A 12 -12.54 8.04 -1.28
C HIS A 12 -11.91 8.69 -2.53
N GLU A 13 -12.54 9.75 -3.07
CA GLU A 13 -12.05 10.43 -4.28
C GLU A 13 -10.64 10.99 -4.10
N PHE A 14 -10.32 11.53 -2.93
CA PHE A 14 -8.97 12.00 -2.59
C PHE A 14 -7.91 10.89 -2.67
N ASP A 15 -8.22 9.69 -2.17
CA ASP A 15 -7.29 8.56 -2.24
C ASP A 15 -7.16 8.07 -3.68
N GLN A 16 -8.24 8.06 -4.46
CA GLN A 16 -8.18 7.78 -5.90
C GLN A 16 -7.33 8.83 -6.65
N GLN A 17 -7.39 10.10 -6.27
CA GLN A 17 -6.53 11.15 -6.82
C GLN A 17 -5.06 10.90 -6.50
N ASP A 18 -4.73 10.58 -5.24
CA ASP A 18 -3.37 10.24 -4.84
C ASP A 18 -2.82 9.08 -5.69
N TRP A 19 -3.64 8.06 -5.96
CA TRP A 19 -3.29 6.93 -6.83
C TRP A 19 -3.05 7.37 -8.27
N ARG A 20 -3.88 8.25 -8.84
CA ARG A 20 -3.67 8.81 -10.19
C ARG A 20 -2.37 9.62 -10.29
N ASP A 21 -2.05 10.37 -9.25
CA ASP A 21 -0.85 11.20 -9.23
C ASP A 21 0.43 10.38 -9.10
N MET A 22 0.36 9.23 -8.42
CA MET A 22 1.50 8.36 -8.17
C MET A 22 1.68 7.27 -9.23
N LEU A 23 0.61 6.74 -9.82
CA LEU A 23 0.67 5.58 -10.70
C LEU A 23 0.41 6.01 -12.14
N LYS A 24 1.44 6.56 -12.79
CA LYS A 24 1.35 7.12 -14.15
C LYS A 24 1.97 6.19 -15.20
N PRO A 25 1.41 6.13 -16.42
CA PRO A 25 2.09 5.50 -17.54
C PRO A 25 3.40 6.26 -17.86
N PRO A 26 4.40 5.59 -18.45
CA PRO A 26 4.38 4.23 -18.98
C PRO A 26 4.78 3.13 -17.97
N PHE A 27 4.82 3.44 -16.67
CA PHE A 27 5.34 2.54 -15.64
C PHE A 27 4.25 1.63 -15.06
N ASP A 28 4.63 0.40 -14.73
CA ASP A 28 3.75 -0.57 -14.09
C ASP A 28 3.78 -0.43 -12.56
N PRO A 29 2.64 -0.55 -11.85
CA PRO A 29 1.27 -0.42 -12.37
C PRO A 29 0.92 1.05 -12.65
N TRP A 30 -0.12 1.30 -13.45
CA TRP A 30 -0.63 2.67 -13.69
C TRP A 30 -2.14 2.76 -13.50
N VAL A 31 -2.62 3.98 -13.32
CA VAL A 31 -4.04 4.30 -13.22
C VAL A 31 -4.46 5.15 -14.41
N GLU A 32 -5.61 4.83 -14.97
CA GLU A 32 -6.27 5.59 -16.02
C GLU A 32 -7.74 5.86 -15.66
N VAL A 33 -8.33 6.89 -16.29
CA VAL A 33 -9.72 7.27 -16.05
C VAL A 33 -10.52 6.97 -17.30
N HIS A 34 -11.58 6.18 -17.14
CA HIS A 34 -12.54 5.91 -18.20
C HIS A 34 -13.93 6.35 -17.77
N GLY A 35 -14.41 7.46 -18.33
CA GLY A 35 -15.65 8.09 -17.89
C GLY A 35 -15.54 8.60 -16.44
N GLN A 36 -16.25 7.96 -15.52
CA GLN A 36 -16.22 8.26 -14.09
C GLN A 36 -15.43 7.23 -13.26
N ASP A 37 -15.00 6.14 -13.88
CA ASP A 37 -14.30 5.07 -13.18
C ASP A 37 -12.78 5.30 -13.22
N THR A 38 -12.16 5.17 -12.05
CA THR A 38 -10.70 5.13 -11.89
C THR A 38 -10.25 3.68 -11.99
N ILE A 39 -9.41 3.36 -12.99
CA ILE A 39 -9.05 1.99 -13.35
C ILE A 39 -7.56 1.77 -13.10
N LEU A 40 -7.23 0.81 -12.24
CA LEU A 40 -5.87 0.30 -12.09
C LEU A 40 -5.57 -0.69 -13.21
N ARG A 41 -4.38 -0.57 -13.78
CA ARG A 41 -3.84 -1.40 -14.85
C ARG A 41 -2.51 -1.96 -14.40
N SER A 42 -2.23 -3.19 -14.78
CA SER A 42 -0.93 -3.82 -14.57
C SER A 42 -0.66 -4.88 -15.63
N ASN A 43 0.58 -4.98 -16.06
CA ASN A 43 1.08 -6.00 -16.97
C ASN A 43 0.92 -7.42 -16.41
N SER A 44 0.86 -7.57 -15.08
CA SER A 44 0.68 -8.86 -14.38
C SER A 44 -0.69 -9.54 -14.64
N LEU A 45 -1.56 -8.87 -15.38
CA LEU A 45 -2.93 -9.28 -15.64
C LEU A 45 -3.14 -9.68 -17.10
N ASP A 46 -2.16 -9.46 -17.96
CA ASP A 46 -2.32 -9.63 -19.41
C ASP A 46 -2.50 -11.08 -19.84
N ASP A 47 -2.00 -12.01 -19.02
CA ASP A 47 -2.15 -13.45 -19.18
C ASP A 47 -3.39 -14.03 -18.50
N ALA A 48 -4.14 -13.21 -17.74
CA ALA A 48 -5.33 -13.68 -17.05
C ALA A 48 -6.45 -14.05 -18.03
N MET A 49 -7.06 -15.21 -17.81
CA MET A 49 -8.02 -15.80 -18.74
C MET A 49 -9.48 -15.55 -18.35
N SER A 50 -9.72 -15.05 -17.13
CA SER A 50 -11.08 -14.80 -16.62
C SER A 50 -11.15 -13.61 -15.67
N ALA A 51 -12.33 -12.98 -15.57
CA ALA A 51 -12.56 -11.89 -14.63
C ALA A 51 -12.39 -12.29 -13.15
N ILE A 52 -12.58 -13.56 -12.81
CA ILE A 52 -12.35 -14.09 -11.45
C ILE A 52 -10.86 -14.12 -11.14
N GLU A 53 -10.06 -14.68 -12.05
CA GLU A 53 -8.60 -14.70 -11.92
C GLU A 53 -8.04 -13.29 -11.82
N VAL A 54 -8.53 -12.38 -12.66
CA VAL A 54 -8.17 -10.96 -12.63
C VAL A 54 -8.49 -10.35 -11.27
N ARG A 55 -9.70 -10.56 -10.73
CA ARG A 55 -10.09 -10.05 -9.41
C ARG A 55 -9.17 -10.56 -8.30
N ASP A 56 -8.83 -11.84 -8.32
CA ASP A 56 -8.02 -12.46 -7.27
C ASP A 56 -6.58 -11.92 -7.32
N ARG A 57 -5.98 -11.85 -8.52
CA ARG A 57 -4.67 -11.20 -8.74
C ARG A 57 -4.69 -9.71 -8.34
N PHE A 58 -5.75 -8.98 -8.70
CA PHE A 58 -5.90 -7.57 -8.33
C PHE A 58 -6.04 -7.36 -6.84
N SER A 59 -6.75 -8.23 -6.13
CA SER A 59 -6.97 -8.06 -4.70
C SER A 59 -5.65 -8.10 -3.95
N ALA A 60 -4.77 -9.04 -4.29
CA ALA A 60 -3.41 -9.09 -3.75
C ALA A 60 -2.60 -7.84 -4.13
N HIS A 61 -2.67 -7.42 -5.40
CA HIS A 61 -1.94 -6.26 -5.90
C HIS A 61 -2.38 -4.94 -5.22
N ILE A 62 -3.68 -4.75 -5.01
CA ILE A 62 -4.25 -3.58 -4.32
C ILE A 62 -3.87 -3.58 -2.84
N ASP A 63 -3.91 -4.73 -2.15
CA ASP A 63 -3.49 -4.83 -0.75
C ASP A 63 -2.05 -4.33 -0.55
N ARG A 64 -1.14 -4.71 -1.45
CA ARG A 64 0.25 -4.25 -1.43
C ARG A 64 0.38 -2.75 -1.74
N LEU A 65 -0.28 -2.29 -2.80
CA LEU A 65 -0.27 -0.87 -3.19
C LEU A 65 -0.87 0.03 -2.11
N ASN A 66 -1.89 -0.44 -1.38
CA ASN A 66 -2.43 0.26 -0.22
C ASN A 66 -1.35 0.51 0.84
N GLY A 67 -0.50 -0.48 1.11
CA GLY A 67 0.66 -0.31 1.98
C GLY A 67 1.64 0.76 1.49
N ALA A 68 1.99 0.71 0.21
CA ALA A 68 2.90 1.68 -0.41
C ALA A 68 2.31 3.11 -0.41
N MET A 69 1.03 3.26 -0.74
CA MET A 69 0.31 4.53 -0.74
C MET A 69 0.12 5.10 0.66
N LEU A 70 -0.07 4.24 1.67
CA LEU A 70 -0.09 4.67 3.07
C LEU A 70 1.27 5.28 3.49
N ILE A 71 2.39 4.72 3.03
CA ILE A 71 3.74 5.25 3.31
C ILE A 71 3.99 6.57 2.54
N ALA A 72 3.60 6.63 1.26
CA ALA A 72 3.95 7.73 0.38
C ALA A 72 3.03 8.96 0.58
N LYS A 73 1.73 8.73 0.76
CA LYS A 73 0.69 9.77 0.72
C LYS A 73 -0.23 9.79 1.95
N GLN A 74 -0.11 8.79 2.82
CA GLN A 74 -1.04 8.54 3.92
C GLN A 74 -2.47 8.30 3.42
N SER A 75 -2.62 7.78 2.21
CA SER A 75 -3.92 7.47 1.62
C SER A 75 -4.57 6.31 2.37
N GLN A 76 -5.90 6.32 2.45
CA GLN A 76 -6.66 5.19 2.95
C GLN A 76 -6.70 4.05 1.91
N PRO A 77 -6.89 2.80 2.37
CA PRO A 77 -6.97 1.67 1.46
C PRO A 77 -8.11 1.81 0.45
N LEU A 78 -7.78 1.62 -0.83
CA LEU A 78 -8.76 1.39 -1.88
C LEU A 78 -9.07 -0.11 -1.98
N SER A 79 -10.21 -0.43 -2.58
CA SER A 79 -10.65 -1.81 -2.83
C SER A 79 -11.00 -2.02 -4.30
N CYS A 80 -11.02 -3.28 -4.73
CA CYS A 80 -11.50 -3.65 -6.07
C CYS A 80 -13.04 -3.65 -6.10
N GLY A 81 -13.64 -2.76 -6.89
CA GLY A 81 -15.09 -2.73 -7.08
C GLY A 81 -15.58 -3.67 -8.18
N SER A 82 -14.94 -3.62 -9.34
CA SER A 82 -15.30 -4.41 -10.51
C SER A 82 -14.08 -4.64 -11.38
N VAL A 83 -14.11 -5.71 -12.17
CA VAL A 83 -13.10 -5.96 -13.20
C VAL A 83 -13.61 -5.46 -14.54
N VAL A 84 -12.73 -4.84 -15.33
CA VAL A 84 -13.02 -4.42 -16.70
C VAL A 84 -12.17 -5.21 -17.70
N GLU A 85 -12.80 -5.66 -18.77
CA GLU A 85 -12.15 -6.19 -19.97
C GLU A 85 -12.23 -5.14 -21.07
N PHE A 86 -11.09 -4.80 -21.67
CA PHE A 86 -11.03 -3.95 -22.85
C PHE A 86 -11.08 -4.85 -24.09
N ALA A 87 -12.22 -4.83 -24.78
CA ALA A 87 -12.41 -5.59 -26.00
C ALA A 87 -11.69 -4.93 -27.18
N GLN A 88 -11.36 -5.74 -28.20
CA GLN A 88 -10.64 -5.27 -29.39
C GLN A 88 -11.43 -4.26 -30.23
N ASP A 89 -12.76 -4.24 -30.09
CA ASP A 89 -13.67 -3.31 -30.74
C ASP A 89 -13.81 -1.98 -29.98
N GLY A 90 -13.02 -1.78 -28.92
CA GLY A 90 -13.06 -0.59 -28.07
C GLY A 90 -14.17 -0.59 -27.02
N LYS A 91 -14.98 -1.66 -26.93
CA LYS A 91 -15.98 -1.79 -25.86
C LYS A 91 -15.33 -2.18 -24.54
N ILE A 92 -15.93 -1.73 -23.44
CA ILE A 92 -15.54 -2.11 -22.07
C ILE A 92 -16.60 -3.06 -21.52
N ASN A 93 -16.20 -4.29 -21.18
CA ASN A 93 -17.06 -5.25 -20.48
C ASN A 93 -16.75 -5.18 -18.98
N GLN A 94 -17.73 -4.80 -18.16
CA GLN A 94 -17.56 -4.66 -16.71
C GLN A 94 -18.21 -5.82 -15.96
N THR A 95 -17.45 -6.47 -15.07
CA THR A 95 -17.94 -7.51 -14.15
C THR A 95 -17.93 -6.97 -12.73
N ILE A 96 -19.11 -6.73 -12.16
CA ILE A 96 -19.29 -6.12 -10.83
C ILE A 96 -19.33 -7.20 -9.75
N PHE A 97 -18.55 -7.01 -8.68
CA PHE A 97 -18.56 -7.87 -7.49
C PHE A 97 -19.08 -7.06 -6.30
N MET A 98 -20.20 -7.47 -5.69
CA MET A 98 -20.80 -6.70 -4.59
C MET A 98 -20.01 -6.85 -3.27
N LYS A 99 -19.46 -5.74 -2.75
CA LYS A 99 -19.03 -5.58 -1.35
C LYS A 99 -19.38 -4.16 -0.85
N GLY A 100 -19.73 -4.02 0.43
CA GLY A 100 -20.41 -2.85 1.03
C GLY A 100 -19.59 -1.55 1.14
N LEU A 101 -20.29 -0.42 1.29
CA LEU A 101 -19.77 0.96 1.29
C LEU A 101 -18.95 1.35 2.54
N ALA A 102 -17.94 2.21 2.34
CA ALA A 102 -17.14 2.87 3.39
C ALA A 102 -17.54 4.36 3.61
N PRO A 103 -17.45 4.90 4.84
CA PRO A 103 -17.85 6.27 5.20
C PRO A 103 -16.79 7.35 4.91
N GLY A 104 -17.23 8.61 4.71
CA GLY A 104 -16.44 9.72 4.16
C GLY A 104 -15.64 10.59 5.14
N ARG A 105 -14.63 11.33 4.61
CA ARG A 105 -13.77 12.27 5.34
C ARG A 105 -13.20 13.35 4.40
N SER A 106 -12.94 14.56 4.90
CA SER A 106 -12.37 15.68 4.12
C SER A 106 -10.89 15.95 4.46
N LYS A 107 -10.08 16.34 3.46
CA LYS A 107 -8.67 16.77 3.56
C LYS A 107 -8.45 17.99 2.64
N VAL A 108 -7.69 18.98 3.10
CA VAL A 108 -7.28 20.14 2.29
C VAL A 108 -5.86 19.89 1.79
N GLY A 109 -5.68 19.79 0.47
CA GLY A 109 -4.38 19.65 -0.18
C GLY A 109 -3.99 20.95 -0.90
N ALA A 110 -2.73 21.36 -0.77
CA ALA A 110 -2.13 22.43 -1.56
C ALA A 110 -1.19 21.82 -2.60
N MET A 111 -1.37 22.17 -3.87
CA MET A 111 -0.49 21.75 -4.96
C MET A 111 0.52 22.88 -5.21
N ALA A 112 1.81 22.59 -5.10
CA ALA A 112 2.87 23.54 -5.44
C ALA A 112 3.36 23.25 -6.86
N ILE A 113 3.22 24.24 -7.76
CA ILE A 113 3.84 24.20 -9.09
C ILE A 113 5.11 25.03 -9.01
N LYS A 114 6.26 24.42 -9.29
CA LYS A 114 7.54 25.12 -9.38
C LYS A 114 7.64 25.79 -10.75
N LEU A 115 7.76 27.12 -10.73
CA LEU A 115 7.92 27.95 -11.93
C LEU A 115 9.40 28.32 -12.07
N VAL A 116 9.96 28.15 -13.27
CA VAL A 116 11.28 28.68 -13.64
C VAL A 116 11.04 29.74 -14.70
N ASP A 117 11.44 30.98 -14.42
CA ASP A 117 11.20 32.16 -15.28
C ASP A 117 9.72 32.37 -15.68
N GLY A 118 8.79 32.13 -14.74
CA GLY A 118 7.36 32.32 -14.96
C GLY A 118 6.72 31.29 -15.89
N LYS A 119 7.47 30.26 -16.30
CA LYS A 119 6.97 29.12 -17.07
C LYS A 119 7.09 27.85 -16.21
N PRO A 120 6.17 26.88 -16.36
CA PRO A 120 6.35 25.58 -15.75
C PRO A 120 7.68 24.99 -16.25
N GLU A 121 8.50 24.51 -15.31
CA GLU A 121 9.75 23.79 -15.61
C GLU A 121 9.41 22.66 -16.60
N PRO A 122 10.14 22.51 -17.73
CA PRO A 122 9.84 21.46 -18.70
C PRO A 122 9.88 20.10 -17.99
N GLU A 123 8.83 19.28 -18.17
CA GLU A 123 8.74 17.96 -17.54
C GLU A 123 10.03 17.19 -17.84
N LEU A 124 10.83 16.94 -16.79
CA LEU A 124 11.90 15.95 -16.82
C LEU A 124 11.32 14.65 -17.38
N LEU A 125 12.13 13.87 -18.09
CA LEU A 125 11.74 12.55 -18.62
C LEU A 125 10.87 11.83 -17.57
N PRO A 126 9.73 11.24 -17.97
CA PRO A 126 8.84 10.61 -17.00
C PRO A 126 9.66 9.60 -16.19
N HIS A 127 9.57 9.70 -14.86
CA HIS A 127 10.21 8.80 -13.92
C HIS A 127 9.13 8.04 -13.16
N ALA A 128 9.36 6.76 -12.90
CA ALA A 128 8.48 5.96 -12.06
C ALA A 128 8.41 6.59 -10.67
N SER A 129 7.21 6.63 -10.08
CA SER A 129 7.07 7.10 -8.71
C SER A 129 7.70 6.12 -7.72
N ASP A 130 7.97 6.57 -6.50
CA ASP A 130 8.43 5.69 -5.41
C ASP A 130 7.51 4.48 -5.23
N VAL A 131 6.19 4.66 -5.39
CA VAL A 131 5.22 3.57 -5.25
C VAL A 131 5.36 2.54 -6.35
N GLN A 132 5.59 2.98 -7.60
CA GLN A 132 5.84 2.06 -8.73
C GLN A 132 7.17 1.33 -8.56
N ASN A 133 8.22 2.03 -8.11
CA ASN A 133 9.51 1.41 -7.80
C ASN A 133 9.38 0.36 -6.67
N TRP A 134 8.66 0.68 -5.61
CA TRP A 134 8.43 -0.25 -4.49
C TRP A 134 7.59 -1.44 -4.90
N ALA A 135 6.58 -1.24 -5.77
CA ALA A 135 5.80 -2.34 -6.34
C ALA A 135 6.69 -3.31 -7.14
N ALA A 136 7.55 -2.78 -8.01
CA ALA A 136 8.48 -3.60 -8.80
C ALA A 136 9.51 -4.35 -7.94
N ILE A 137 9.99 -3.74 -6.85
CA ILE A 137 10.87 -4.44 -5.88
C ILE A 137 10.10 -5.56 -5.19
N ALA A 138 8.88 -5.27 -4.71
CA ALA A 138 8.06 -6.22 -3.98
C ALA A 138 7.61 -7.41 -4.83
N ASP A 139 7.46 -7.25 -6.15
CA ASP A 139 7.20 -8.37 -7.07
C ASP A 139 8.27 -9.48 -7.04
N ASN A 140 9.46 -9.17 -6.52
CA ASN A 140 10.60 -10.10 -6.44
C ASN A 140 11.06 -10.36 -5.00
N ASP A 141 10.30 -9.89 -4.00
CA ASP A 141 10.67 -9.98 -2.58
C ASP A 141 9.42 -10.19 -1.72
N ASP A 142 9.03 -11.47 -1.57
CA ASP A 142 7.84 -11.92 -0.85
C ASP A 142 7.73 -11.28 0.56
N LEU A 143 8.86 -11.09 1.24
CA LEU A 143 8.87 -10.50 2.58
C LEU A 143 8.58 -9.00 2.56
N LEU A 144 9.05 -8.25 1.56
CA LEU A 144 8.67 -6.84 1.39
C LEU A 144 7.22 -6.70 0.93
N GLU A 145 6.75 -7.59 0.06
CA GLU A 145 5.34 -7.64 -0.33
C GLU A 145 4.44 -7.86 0.89
N ASP A 146 4.70 -8.91 1.67
CA ASP A 146 3.94 -9.21 2.88
C ASP A 146 3.99 -8.04 3.87
N ALA A 147 5.17 -7.41 4.04
CA ALA A 147 5.31 -6.28 4.94
C ALA A 147 4.44 -5.08 4.51
N LEU A 148 4.35 -4.80 3.21
CA LEU A 148 3.45 -3.77 2.67
C LEU A 148 1.99 -4.14 2.89
N ILE A 149 1.60 -5.38 2.61
CA ILE A 149 0.22 -5.86 2.77
C ILE A 149 -0.24 -5.71 4.24
N TYR A 150 0.56 -6.21 5.18
CA TYR A 150 0.26 -6.06 6.61
C TYR A 150 0.21 -4.58 7.01
N PHE A 151 1.17 -3.77 6.55
CA PHE A 151 1.19 -2.35 6.87
C PHE A 151 -0.04 -1.60 6.34
N GLY A 152 -0.49 -1.89 5.12
CA GLY A 152 -1.69 -1.30 4.51
C GLY A 152 -2.98 -1.60 5.28
N ARG A 153 -3.06 -2.76 5.95
CA ARG A 153 -4.20 -3.13 6.80
C ARG A 153 -4.29 -2.30 8.08
N THR A 154 -3.20 -1.66 8.50
CA THR A 154 -3.17 -0.82 9.72
C THR A 154 -3.99 0.48 9.63
N SER A 155 -4.43 0.85 8.43
CA SER A 155 -5.36 1.97 8.19
C SER A 155 -6.83 1.55 8.10
N GLY A 156 -7.11 0.25 7.98
CA GLY A 156 -8.48 -0.26 7.93
C GLY A 156 -9.15 -0.14 9.30
N SER A 157 -9.98 0.88 9.48
CA SER A 157 -10.86 0.97 10.64
C SER A 157 -12.09 0.09 10.43
N ASP A 158 -11.94 -1.23 10.49
CA ASP A 158 -13.10 -2.09 10.74
C ASP A 158 -13.53 -1.88 12.19
N ALA A 159 -14.34 -0.83 12.41
CA ALA A 159 -14.89 -0.41 13.70
C ALA A 159 -15.81 -1.46 14.36
N GLY A 160 -15.87 -2.69 13.83
CA GLY A 160 -16.64 -3.81 14.34
C GLY A 160 -15.87 -5.12 14.52
N GLN A 161 -14.60 -5.22 14.10
CA GLN A 161 -13.80 -6.43 14.34
C GLN A 161 -12.98 -6.30 15.61
N TYR A 162 -13.47 -6.97 16.65
CA TYR A 162 -12.70 -7.24 17.85
C TYR A 162 -11.98 -8.59 17.70
N PRO A 163 -10.69 -8.71 18.08
CA PRO A 163 -9.82 -7.65 18.59
C PRO A 163 -9.24 -6.77 17.46
N PRO A 164 -8.85 -5.51 17.77
CA PRO A 164 -8.21 -4.62 16.81
C PRO A 164 -6.94 -5.28 16.23
N THR A 165 -6.92 -5.51 14.91
CA THR A 165 -5.80 -6.18 14.22
C THR A 165 -4.59 -5.27 14.07
N PHE A 166 -4.70 -3.95 14.32
CA PHE A 166 -3.61 -2.99 14.16
C PHE A 166 -2.27 -3.48 14.74
N TRP A 167 -2.27 -3.94 15.99
CA TRP A 167 -1.04 -4.40 16.64
C TRP A 167 -0.54 -5.74 16.08
N PHE A 168 -1.44 -6.61 15.62
CA PHE A 168 -1.06 -7.83 14.91
C PHE A 168 -0.37 -7.48 13.59
N ASP A 169 -0.97 -6.59 12.80
CA ASP A 169 -0.48 -6.17 11.49
C ASP A 169 0.86 -5.43 11.59
N ILE A 170 1.01 -4.51 12.55
CA ILE A 170 2.30 -3.86 12.86
C ILE A 170 3.37 -4.88 13.22
N TYR A 171 3.02 -5.86 14.06
CA TYR A 171 3.98 -6.89 14.47
C TYR A 171 4.40 -7.75 13.28
N LYS A 172 3.45 -8.17 12.43
CA LYS A 172 3.73 -8.97 11.23
C LYS A 172 4.56 -8.22 10.20
N ALA A 173 4.24 -6.96 9.92
CA ALA A 173 5.06 -6.12 9.03
C ALA A 173 6.51 -6.00 9.55
N LEU A 174 6.69 -5.81 10.87
CA LEU A 174 8.02 -5.74 11.48
C LEU A 174 8.75 -7.10 11.45
N GLU A 175 8.05 -8.21 11.63
CA GLU A 175 8.63 -9.56 11.50
C GLU A 175 9.16 -9.80 10.10
N CYS A 176 8.40 -9.46 9.05
CA CYS A 176 8.84 -9.62 7.67
C CYS A 176 10.14 -8.85 7.39
N LEU A 177 10.25 -7.60 7.87
CA LEU A 177 11.49 -6.80 7.75
C LEU A 177 12.68 -7.42 8.49
N MET A 178 12.44 -7.97 9.69
CA MET A 178 13.48 -8.66 10.47
C MET A 178 13.94 -9.94 9.77
N GLU A 179 12.99 -10.74 9.29
CA GLU A 179 13.25 -12.01 8.61
C GLU A 179 14.04 -11.80 7.32
N ARG A 180 13.64 -10.80 6.52
CA ARG A 180 14.34 -10.40 5.29
C ARG A 180 15.81 -10.06 5.55
N SER A 181 16.07 -9.44 6.69
CA SER A 181 17.43 -9.07 7.12
C SER A 181 18.25 -10.24 7.67
N GLY A 182 17.68 -11.46 7.70
CA GLY A 182 18.27 -12.66 8.30
C GLY A 182 18.12 -12.72 9.82
N GLY A 183 17.03 -12.16 10.34
CA GLY A 183 16.61 -12.19 11.75
C GLY A 183 16.87 -10.89 12.51
N GLU A 184 16.23 -10.77 13.68
CA GLU A 184 16.29 -9.58 14.54
C GLU A 184 17.72 -9.08 14.85
N PRO A 185 18.72 -9.93 15.18
CA PRO A 185 20.06 -9.45 15.47
C PRO A 185 20.73 -8.75 14.28
N LYS A 186 20.47 -9.20 13.05
CA LYS A 186 21.00 -8.56 11.83
C LYS A 186 20.22 -7.30 11.50
N PHE A 187 18.89 -7.33 11.62
CA PHE A 187 18.05 -6.15 11.46
C PHE A 187 18.45 -4.99 12.39
N LEU A 188 18.70 -5.26 13.67
CA LEU A 188 19.13 -4.24 14.64
C LEU A 188 20.56 -3.71 14.42
N LYS A 189 21.34 -4.32 13.52
CA LYS A 189 22.65 -3.80 13.08
C LYS A 189 22.55 -2.85 11.90
N LEU A 190 21.41 -2.83 11.19
CA LEU A 190 21.17 -1.89 10.09
C LEU A 190 21.05 -0.43 10.58
N ASP A 191 20.76 -0.25 11.87
CA ASP A 191 20.66 1.06 12.53
C ASP A 191 19.67 2.03 11.86
N TRP A 192 18.64 1.50 11.22
CA TRP A 192 17.58 2.30 10.57
C TRP A 192 16.68 3.03 11.57
N ALA A 193 16.65 2.58 12.83
CA ALA A 193 15.98 3.25 13.93
C ALA A 193 16.60 2.84 15.29
N PRO A 194 16.41 3.66 16.36
CA PRO A 194 16.88 3.33 17.69
C PRO A 194 16.35 1.97 18.17
N ARG A 195 17.26 1.11 18.68
CA ARG A 195 16.91 -0.25 19.14
C ARG A 195 15.81 -0.28 20.19
N ASN A 196 15.81 0.71 21.09
CA ASN A 196 14.78 0.86 22.11
C ASN A 196 13.40 1.15 21.51
N ALA A 197 13.32 1.93 20.42
CA ALA A 197 12.06 2.20 19.73
C ALA A 197 11.48 0.93 19.08
N ILE A 198 12.32 0.17 18.36
CA ILE A 198 11.93 -1.11 17.74
C ILE A 198 11.45 -2.10 18.82
N LYS A 199 12.22 -2.24 19.90
CA LYS A 199 11.87 -3.10 21.03
C LYS A 199 10.55 -2.67 21.69
N LYS A 200 10.34 -1.37 21.91
CA LYS A 200 9.12 -0.82 22.51
C LYS A 200 7.88 -1.16 21.67
N VAL A 201 7.96 -0.96 20.34
CA VAL A 201 6.86 -1.29 19.42
C VAL A 201 6.60 -2.79 19.39
N LYS A 202 7.64 -3.62 19.23
CA LYS A 202 7.52 -5.08 19.21
C LYS A 202 6.90 -5.64 20.49
N GLN A 203 7.33 -5.15 21.67
CA GLN A 203 6.77 -5.54 22.96
C GLN A 203 5.31 -5.12 23.11
N THR A 204 4.98 -3.89 22.72
CA THR A 204 3.60 -3.38 22.78
C THR A 204 2.69 -4.22 21.89
N ALA A 205 3.14 -4.50 20.65
CA ALA A 205 2.38 -5.25 19.68
C ALA A 205 2.20 -6.72 20.10
N ASN A 206 3.25 -7.36 20.62
CA ASN A 206 3.18 -8.74 21.10
C ASN A 206 2.29 -8.88 22.35
N TRP A 207 2.31 -7.88 23.26
CA TRP A 207 1.39 -7.81 24.39
C TRP A 207 -0.07 -7.65 23.94
N SER A 208 -0.33 -6.79 22.97
CA SER A 208 -1.69 -6.58 22.44
C SER A 208 -2.24 -7.81 21.71
N ARG A 209 -1.38 -8.59 21.02
CA ARG A 209 -1.76 -9.80 20.27
C ARG A 209 -2.03 -11.01 21.16
N HIS A 210 -1.21 -11.22 22.19
CA HIS A 210 -1.38 -12.35 23.12
C HIS A 210 -2.21 -11.89 24.30
N ALA A 211 -3.46 -12.36 24.38
CA ALA A 211 -4.45 -12.01 25.40
C ALA A 211 -3.85 -11.49 26.72
N ARG A 212 -4.32 -10.31 27.16
CA ARG A 212 -3.86 -9.44 28.27
C ARG A 212 -3.48 -10.12 29.62
N ARG A 213 -3.64 -11.43 29.76
CA ARG A 213 -3.40 -12.24 30.96
C ARG A 213 -1.99 -12.82 31.06
N LYS A 214 -1.21 -12.89 29.98
CA LYS A 214 0.08 -13.63 29.99
C LYS A 214 1.32 -12.77 30.18
N ASN A 215 1.26 -11.47 29.87
CA ASN A 215 2.42 -10.58 29.89
C ASN A 215 2.06 -9.24 30.53
N GLU A 216 3.00 -8.62 31.23
CA GLU A 216 2.87 -7.25 31.71
C GLU A 216 2.85 -6.26 30.53
N ARG A 217 2.01 -5.24 30.63
CA ARG A 217 1.97 -4.18 29.62
C ARG A 217 3.28 -3.40 29.68
N PRO A 218 4.01 -3.21 28.57
CA PRO A 218 5.19 -2.36 28.58
C PRO A 218 4.81 -0.94 29.03
N SER A 219 5.66 -0.33 29.86
CA SER A 219 5.47 1.04 30.35
C SER A 219 6.75 1.86 30.10
N PRO A 220 6.69 2.94 29.30
CA PRO A 220 5.54 3.39 28.52
C PRO A 220 5.28 2.48 27.29
N ALA A 221 4.02 2.18 26.99
CA ALA A 221 3.62 1.49 25.76
C ALA A 221 3.75 2.43 24.55
N SER A 222 3.95 1.86 23.36
CA SER A 222 3.89 2.65 22.13
C SER A 222 2.45 3.05 21.80
N SER A 223 2.24 4.23 21.22
CA SER A 223 0.96 4.57 20.60
C SER A 223 0.84 3.95 19.20
N GLU A 224 -0.38 3.86 18.65
CA GLU A 224 -0.59 3.40 17.28
C GLU A 224 0.10 4.31 16.27
N GLN A 225 0.05 5.63 16.49
CA GLN A 225 0.74 6.59 15.64
C GLN A 225 2.26 6.40 15.67
N GLU A 226 2.87 6.27 16.86
CA GLU A 226 4.31 6.00 17.00
C GLU A 226 4.72 4.72 16.27
N ALA A 227 3.92 3.66 16.40
CA ALA A 227 4.18 2.39 15.75
C ALA A 227 4.06 2.49 14.23
N ARG A 228 3.01 3.15 13.72
CA ARG A 228 2.80 3.36 12.29
C ARG A 228 3.93 4.17 11.67
N GLU A 229 4.33 5.27 12.31
CA GLU A 229 5.43 6.13 11.83
C GLU A 229 6.78 5.41 11.86
N LEU A 230 7.04 4.59 12.89
CA LEU A 230 8.25 3.79 12.95
C LEU A 230 8.30 2.77 11.81
N VAL A 231 7.23 1.97 11.63
CA VAL A 231 7.20 0.92 10.61
C VAL A 231 7.23 1.52 9.20
N ALA A 232 6.52 2.63 8.93
CA ALA A 232 6.59 3.33 7.65
C ALA A 232 8.01 3.75 7.29
N ARG A 233 8.76 4.26 8.27
CA ARG A 233 10.16 4.67 8.10
C ARG A 233 11.07 3.48 7.81
N LEU A 234 10.88 2.38 8.54
CA LEU A 234 11.65 1.15 8.35
C LEU A 234 11.37 0.53 6.97
N LEU A 235 10.11 0.50 6.53
CA LEU A 235 9.73 0.08 5.17
C LEU A 235 10.40 0.94 4.11
N ARG A 236 10.31 2.28 4.24
CA ARG A 236 10.98 3.20 3.30
C ARG A 236 12.47 2.92 3.20
N ARG A 237 13.16 2.75 4.33
CA ARG A 237 14.59 2.37 4.36
C ARG A 237 14.87 1.02 3.71
N ALA A 238 13.96 0.05 3.85
CA ALA A 238 14.12 -1.26 3.24
C ALA A 238 14.04 -1.21 1.72
N PHE A 239 13.20 -0.33 1.16
CA PHE A 239 13.13 -0.09 -0.28
C PHE A 239 14.28 0.79 -0.80
N ASP A 240 14.67 1.82 -0.06
CA ASP A 240 15.79 2.72 -0.44
C ASP A 240 17.16 2.01 -0.38
N GLY A 241 17.29 1.06 0.56
CA GLY A 241 18.53 0.32 0.82
C GLY A 241 18.64 -1.01 0.07
N GLY A 242 17.84 -1.21 -0.98
CA GLY A 242 17.84 -2.42 -1.80
C GLY A 242 19.16 -2.62 -2.56
N GLY A 243 20.12 -3.25 -1.89
CA GLY A 243 21.35 -3.84 -2.42
C GLY A 243 21.82 -4.97 -1.51
#